data_AF-K1QSV2-F1
#
_entry.id   AF-K1QSV2-F1
#
_cell.length_a   1.000
_cell.length_b   1.000
_cell.length_c   1.000
_cell.angle_alpha   90.00
_cell.angle_beta   90.00
_cell.angle_gamma   90.00
#
_symmetry.space_group_name_H-M   'P 1'
#
loop_
_entity.id
_entity.type
_entity.pdbx_description
1 polymer ?
#
loop_
_entity_poly.entity_id
_entity_poly.type
_entity_poly.pdbx_seq_one_letter_code
_entity_poly.pdbx_strand_id
1 'polypeptide(L)'
;MILRGSEPTWAEAKRQLGESTFIKQLMNFDKDNISDRVLKKIGSYCSQSDFQPDIIGRVSGAAKSLCMWVRAMEVYGRVYRVVEPKKQRLNAAMSQFKEKQDALADAKAKLAEIEAKMAELKQQYDEKLAQKEELKRKAEYTELMLELATKLMSGLAGEKERWQETVKVSESILSIYLEEYEETPWEALKYLIAGISYGGHVTDDWDRRLLMTYVSDLFQDQVLSVPFYKLYLL
;
A
#
# COMPACT_ATOMS: atom_id res chain seq x y z
N MET A 1 -20.41 -67.38 28.43
CA MET A 1 -19.99 -68.46 27.51
C MET A 1 -20.11 -68.00 26.05
N ILE A 2 -21.32 -67.76 25.55
CA ILE A 2 -21.56 -67.38 24.14
C ILE A 2 -20.84 -66.07 23.74
N LEU A 3 -20.83 -65.04 24.58
CA LEU A 3 -20.06 -63.80 24.36
C LEU A 3 -18.55 -64.03 24.23
N ARG A 4 -18.02 -65.10 24.83
CA ARG A 4 -16.59 -65.46 24.83
C ARG A 4 -16.24 -66.52 23.78
N GLY A 5 -17.19 -66.89 22.91
CA GLY A 5 -16.99 -67.93 21.90
C GLY A 5 -16.93 -69.37 22.44
N SER A 6 -17.17 -69.58 23.73
CA SER A 6 -17.17 -70.91 24.36
C SER A 6 -18.55 -71.58 24.28
N GLU A 7 -18.58 -72.92 24.29
CA GLU A 7 -19.82 -73.69 24.25
C GLU A 7 -20.73 -73.40 25.47
N PRO A 8 -22.05 -73.27 25.27
CA PRO A 8 -22.99 -72.99 26.36
C PRO A 8 -23.36 -74.26 27.14
N THR A 9 -22.37 -75.00 27.64
CA THR A 9 -22.59 -76.19 28.48
C THR A 9 -22.47 -75.85 29.96
N TRP A 10 -23.18 -76.61 30.81
CA TRP A 10 -23.12 -76.43 32.26
C TRP A 10 -21.70 -76.66 32.82
N ALA A 11 -20.98 -77.66 32.28
CA ALA A 11 -19.60 -77.95 32.68
C ALA A 11 -18.67 -76.76 32.43
N GLU A 12 -18.78 -76.13 31.25
CA GLU A 12 -17.99 -74.96 30.89
C GLU A 12 -18.39 -73.71 31.68
N ALA A 13 -19.70 -73.54 31.94
CA ALA A 13 -20.20 -72.45 32.77
C ALA A 13 -19.66 -72.53 34.20
N LYS A 14 -19.69 -73.71 34.82
CA LYS A 14 -19.16 -73.96 36.16
C LYS A 14 -17.65 -73.74 36.23
N ARG A 15 -16.92 -74.15 35.17
CA ARG A 15 -15.47 -73.95 35.07
C ARG A 15 -15.10 -72.46 35.06
N GLN A 16 -15.70 -71.67 34.16
CA GLN A 16 -15.37 -70.25 34.03
C GLN A 16 -15.80 -69.42 35.25
N LEU A 17 -16.93 -69.74 35.88
CA LEU A 17 -17.39 -69.04 37.08
C LEU A 17 -16.51 -69.34 38.31
N GLY A 18 -15.76 -70.46 38.30
CA GLY A 18 -14.79 -70.80 39.33
C GLY A 18 -13.40 -70.17 39.13
N GLU A 19 -13.14 -69.51 37.99
CA GLU A 19 -11.85 -68.85 37.72
C GLU A 19 -11.74 -67.52 38.48
N SER A 20 -10.64 -67.32 39.21
CA SER A 20 -10.36 -66.08 39.94
C SER A 20 -10.19 -64.85 39.03
N THR A 21 -9.93 -65.05 37.74
CA THR A 21 -9.74 -64.00 36.73
C THR A 21 -11.02 -63.65 35.96
N PHE A 22 -12.12 -64.37 36.18
CA PHE A 22 -13.36 -64.23 35.42
C PHE A 22 -13.88 -62.79 35.38
N ILE A 23 -13.90 -62.09 36.51
CA ILE A 23 -14.37 -60.70 36.59
C ILE A 23 -13.46 -59.74 35.81
N LYS A 24 -12.13 -59.91 35.91
CA LYS A 24 -11.17 -59.10 35.14
C LYS A 24 -11.34 -59.29 33.64
N GLN A 25 -11.65 -60.52 33.21
CA GLN A 25 -11.93 -60.84 31.81
C GLN A 25 -13.22 -60.19 31.31
N LEU A 26 -14.26 -60.08 32.15
CA LEU A 26 -15.50 -59.37 31.79
C LEU A 26 -15.30 -57.84 31.71
N MET A 27 -14.47 -57.27 32.58
CA MET A 27 -14.16 -55.84 32.55
C MET A 27 -13.36 -55.45 31.31
N ASN A 28 -12.41 -56.29 30.91
CA ASN A 28 -11.56 -56.07 29.73
C ASN A 28 -12.13 -56.72 28.46
N PHE A 29 -13.42 -57.04 28.45
CA PHE A 29 -14.06 -57.65 27.29
C PHE A 29 -14.09 -56.68 26.11
N ASP A 30 -13.67 -57.15 24.94
CA ASP A 30 -13.72 -56.40 23.70
C ASP A 30 -15.18 -56.28 23.22
N LYS A 31 -15.85 -55.23 23.70
CA LYS A 31 -17.23 -54.89 23.37
C LYS A 31 -17.41 -54.41 21.92
N ASP A 32 -16.32 -54.01 21.25
CA ASP A 32 -16.36 -53.42 19.91
C ASP A 32 -16.29 -54.51 18.81
N ASN A 33 -15.79 -55.69 19.13
CA ASN A 33 -15.60 -56.81 18.18
C ASN A 33 -16.52 -58.02 18.44
N ILE A 34 -17.81 -57.78 18.74
CA ILE A 34 -18.78 -58.86 18.94
C ILE A 34 -19.43 -59.24 17.60
N SER A 35 -19.26 -60.49 17.15
CA SER A 35 -19.82 -60.96 15.88
C SER A 35 -21.36 -60.91 15.82
N ASP A 36 -21.91 -60.71 14.61
CA ASP A 36 -23.34 -60.72 14.31
C ASP A 36 -24.04 -62.00 14.75
N ARG A 37 -23.36 -63.14 14.60
CA ARG A 37 -23.86 -64.45 15.02
C ARG A 37 -24.03 -64.52 16.54
N VAL A 38 -23.06 -64.01 17.29
CA VAL A 38 -23.08 -63.95 18.75
C VAL A 38 -24.15 -62.99 19.24
N LEU A 39 -24.25 -61.79 18.64
CA LEU A 39 -25.26 -60.79 19.01
C LEU A 39 -26.69 -61.27 18.71
N LYS A 40 -26.93 -61.93 17.58
CA LYS A 40 -28.25 -62.54 17.28
C LYS A 40 -28.62 -63.63 18.27
N LYS A 41 -27.65 -64.48 18.64
CA LYS A 41 -27.86 -65.58 19.61
C LYS A 41 -28.11 -65.06 21.03
N ILE A 42 -27.44 -64.00 21.46
CA ILE A 42 -27.67 -63.40 22.78
C ILE A 42 -28.98 -62.61 22.77
N GLY A 43 -29.29 -61.90 21.69
CA GLY A 43 -30.54 -61.20 21.51
C GLY A 43 -31.76 -62.11 21.67
N SER A 44 -31.73 -63.35 21.19
CA SER A 44 -32.83 -64.31 21.41
C SER A 44 -33.02 -64.67 22.89
N TYR A 45 -31.95 -64.77 23.68
CA TYR A 45 -32.05 -64.99 25.14
C TYR A 45 -32.50 -63.72 25.87
N CYS A 46 -31.97 -62.55 25.50
CA CYS A 46 -32.34 -61.26 26.10
C CYS A 46 -33.80 -60.85 25.86
N SER A 47 -34.45 -61.41 24.84
CA SER A 47 -35.88 -61.23 24.57
C SER A 47 -36.79 -62.15 25.38
N GLN A 48 -36.25 -63.17 26.06
CA GLN A 48 -37.07 -64.06 26.88
C GLN A 48 -37.52 -63.33 28.17
N SER A 49 -38.75 -63.62 28.60
CA SER A 49 -39.35 -62.98 29.78
C SER A 49 -38.72 -63.45 31.09
N ASP A 50 -38.13 -64.64 31.13
CA ASP A 50 -37.40 -65.20 32.27
C ASP A 50 -35.98 -64.61 32.42
N PHE A 51 -35.37 -64.13 31.32
CA PHE A 51 -34.04 -63.52 31.30
C PHE A 51 -34.08 -62.00 31.55
N GLN A 52 -34.78 -61.60 32.62
CA GLN A 52 -34.86 -60.21 33.07
C GLN A 52 -34.16 -60.02 34.42
N PRO A 53 -33.42 -58.92 34.62
CA PRO A 53 -32.71 -58.64 35.87
C PRO A 53 -33.59 -58.69 37.11
N ASP A 54 -34.85 -58.28 37.02
CA ASP A 54 -35.80 -58.25 38.13
C ASP A 54 -36.34 -59.63 38.51
N ILE A 55 -36.33 -60.59 37.57
CA ILE A 55 -36.75 -61.98 37.80
C ILE A 55 -35.55 -62.79 38.32
N ILE A 56 -34.40 -62.70 37.64
CA ILE A 56 -33.17 -63.40 38.04
C ILE A 56 -32.67 -62.89 39.40
N GLY A 57 -32.87 -61.60 39.69
CA GLY A 57 -32.51 -60.98 40.97
C GLY A 57 -33.25 -61.53 42.18
N ARG A 58 -34.41 -62.18 41.99
CA ARG A 58 -35.12 -62.88 43.07
C ARG A 58 -34.41 -64.18 43.48
N VAL A 59 -33.57 -64.73 42.62
CA VAL A 59 -32.82 -65.99 42.85
C VAL A 59 -31.38 -65.71 43.27
N SER A 60 -30.70 -64.74 42.66
CA SER A 60 -29.33 -64.37 43.03
C SER A 60 -28.94 -62.95 42.59
N GLY A 61 -28.38 -62.16 43.52
CA GLY A 61 -27.85 -60.83 43.24
C GLY A 61 -26.67 -60.84 42.27
N ALA A 62 -25.77 -61.83 42.38
CA ALA A 62 -24.64 -61.97 41.45
C ALA A 62 -25.11 -62.36 40.03
N ALA A 63 -26.15 -63.22 39.94
CA ALA A 63 -26.74 -63.58 38.66
C ALA A 63 -27.46 -62.38 38.00
N LYS A 64 -28.09 -61.50 38.79
CA LYS A 64 -28.68 -60.24 38.31
C LYS A 64 -27.62 -59.34 37.65
N SER A 65 -26.47 -59.14 38.29
CA SER A 65 -25.39 -58.31 37.74
C SER A 65 -24.85 -58.86 36.41
N LEU A 66 -24.69 -60.18 36.29
CA LEU A 66 -24.28 -60.83 35.04
C LEU A 66 -25.36 -60.71 33.95
N CYS A 67 -26.64 -60.87 34.30
CA CYS A 67 -27.75 -60.65 33.37
C CYS A 67 -27.75 -59.22 32.82
N MET A 68 -27.61 -58.22 33.70
CA MET A 68 -27.51 -56.80 33.31
C MET A 68 -26.32 -56.55 32.39
N TRP A 69 -25.16 -57.11 32.69
CA TRP A 69 -23.96 -56.98 31.86
C TRP A 69 -24.15 -57.59 30.47
N VAL A 70 -24.72 -58.80 30.37
CA VAL A 70 -25.01 -59.44 29.07
C VAL A 70 -25.98 -58.59 28.24
N ARG A 71 -27.03 -58.06 28.85
CA ARG A 71 -27.99 -57.15 28.18
C ARG A 71 -27.33 -55.84 27.75
N ALA A 72 -26.45 -55.27 28.57
CA ALA A 72 -25.71 -54.07 28.22
C ALA A 72 -24.77 -54.29 27.02
N MET A 73 -24.08 -55.44 26.97
CA MET A 73 -23.21 -55.81 25.84
C MET A 73 -24.01 -56.05 24.55
N GLU A 74 -25.21 -56.61 24.68
CA GLU A 74 -26.15 -56.81 23.58
C GLU A 74 -26.61 -55.48 22.97
N VAL A 75 -27.07 -54.55 23.81
CA VAL A 75 -27.49 -53.20 23.39
C VAL A 75 -26.32 -52.41 22.82
N TYR A 76 -25.17 -52.44 23.49
CA TYR A 76 -23.95 -51.79 23.02
C TYR A 76 -23.57 -52.27 21.63
N GLY A 77 -23.51 -53.58 21.41
CA GLY A 77 -23.16 -54.15 20.12
C GLY A 77 -24.14 -53.79 19.00
N ARG A 78 -25.46 -53.69 19.28
CA ARG A 78 -26.43 -53.18 18.29
C ARG A 78 -26.18 -51.72 17.95
N VAL A 79 -25.99 -50.87 18.97
CA VAL A 79 -25.79 -49.43 18.79
C VAL A 79 -24.46 -49.14 18.09
N TYR A 80 -23.40 -49.87 18.44
CA TYR A 80 -22.06 -49.72 17.86
C TYR A 80 -22.08 -49.91 16.33
N ARG A 81 -22.85 -50.87 15.80
CA ARG A 81 -23.02 -51.05 14.33
C ARG A 81 -23.55 -49.82 13.60
N VAL A 82 -24.37 -49.01 14.26
CA VAL A 82 -24.95 -47.79 13.67
C VAL A 82 -24.07 -46.57 13.94
N VAL A 83 -23.40 -46.54 15.10
CA VAL A 83 -22.59 -45.41 15.54
C VAL A 83 -21.21 -45.40 14.89
N GLU A 84 -20.58 -46.56 14.71
CA GLU A 84 -19.24 -46.67 14.13
C GLU A 84 -19.14 -46.09 12.70
N PRO A 85 -20.00 -46.46 11.73
CA PRO A 85 -19.95 -45.84 10.40
C PRO A 85 -20.25 -44.34 10.44
N LYS A 86 -21.03 -43.87 11.42
CA LYS A 86 -21.29 -42.42 11.61
C LYS A 86 -20.06 -41.71 12.15
N LYS A 87 -19.35 -42.28 13.13
CA LYS A 87 -18.08 -41.76 13.65
C LYS A 87 -17.02 -41.69 12.55
N GLN A 88 -16.90 -42.74 11.74
CA GLN A 88 -15.97 -42.77 10.61
C GLN A 88 -16.31 -41.69 9.59
N ARG A 89 -17.58 -41.56 9.21
CA ARG A 89 -18.04 -40.50 8.29
C ARG A 89 -17.80 -39.11 8.85
N LEU A 90 -18.06 -38.90 10.15
CA LEU A 90 -17.81 -37.64 10.83
C LEU A 90 -16.33 -37.28 10.79
N ASN A 91 -15.46 -38.23 11.15
CA ASN A 91 -14.02 -38.02 11.13
C ASN A 91 -13.51 -37.70 9.71
N ALA A 92 -13.97 -38.45 8.70
CA ALA A 92 -13.63 -38.17 7.31
C ALA A 92 -14.09 -36.78 6.85
N ALA A 93 -15.33 -36.38 7.20
CA ALA A 93 -15.86 -35.07 6.87
C ALA A 93 -15.12 -33.94 7.63
N MET A 94 -14.77 -34.15 8.89
CA MET A 94 -13.98 -33.19 9.69
C MET A 94 -12.59 -33.00 9.10
N SER A 95 -11.92 -34.08 8.66
CA SER A 95 -10.62 -34.01 8.00
C SER A 95 -10.70 -33.23 6.69
N GLN A 96 -11.68 -33.54 5.83
CA GLN A 96 -11.91 -32.79 4.59
C GLN A 96 -12.26 -31.32 4.84
N PHE A 97 -13.11 -31.05 5.84
CA PHE A 97 -13.47 -29.69 6.21
C PHE A 97 -12.23 -28.89 6.66
N LYS A 98 -11.36 -29.50 7.46
CA LYS A 98 -10.12 -28.88 7.91
C LYS A 98 -9.20 -28.55 6.73
N GLU A 99 -9.00 -29.49 5.81
CA GLU A 99 -8.22 -29.26 4.58
C GLU A 99 -8.78 -28.08 3.76
N LYS A 100 -10.11 -28.02 3.57
CA LYS A 100 -10.75 -26.91 2.85
C LYS A 100 -10.64 -25.59 3.60
N GLN A 101 -10.73 -25.60 4.93
CA GLN A 101 -10.61 -24.41 5.75
C GLN A 101 -9.19 -23.84 5.70
N ASP A 102 -8.17 -24.71 5.72
CA ASP A 102 -6.77 -24.32 5.58
C ASP A 102 -6.48 -23.78 4.18
N ALA A 103 -6.96 -24.46 3.13
CA ALA A 103 -6.83 -23.96 1.75
C ALA A 103 -7.53 -22.60 1.54
N LEU A 104 -8.67 -22.37 2.19
CA LEU A 104 -9.37 -21.08 2.16
C LEU A 104 -8.57 -20.00 2.89
N ALA A 105 -7.96 -20.31 4.02
CA ALA A 105 -7.11 -19.38 4.76
C ALA A 105 -5.90 -18.97 3.91
N ASP A 106 -5.23 -19.92 3.26
CA ASP A 106 -4.11 -19.65 2.36
C ASP A 106 -4.53 -18.79 1.16
N ALA A 107 -5.68 -19.08 0.56
CA ALA A 107 -6.21 -18.29 -0.56
C ALA A 107 -6.53 -16.85 -0.14
N LYS A 108 -7.13 -16.65 1.04
CA LYS A 108 -7.39 -15.32 1.60
C LYS A 108 -6.10 -14.56 1.93
N ALA A 109 -5.09 -15.24 2.45
CA ALA A 109 -3.79 -14.63 2.73
C ALA A 109 -3.12 -14.13 1.45
N LYS A 110 -3.13 -14.95 0.38
CA LYS A 110 -2.63 -14.54 -0.95
C LYS A 110 -3.41 -13.38 -1.54
N LEU A 111 -4.73 -13.36 -1.36
CA LEU A 111 -5.57 -12.27 -1.84
C LEU A 111 -5.21 -10.95 -1.13
N ALA A 112 -5.06 -10.97 0.20
CA ALA A 112 -4.66 -9.80 0.97
C ALA A 112 -3.27 -9.28 0.55
N GLU A 113 -2.32 -10.18 0.25
CA GLU A 113 -1.00 -9.79 -0.27
C GLU A 113 -1.10 -9.08 -1.63
N ILE A 114 -1.92 -9.60 -2.55
CA ILE A 114 -2.14 -9.00 -3.87
C ILE A 114 -2.84 -7.64 -3.74
N GLU A 115 -3.85 -7.52 -2.88
CA GLU A 115 -4.54 -6.25 -2.62
C GLU A 115 -3.59 -5.20 -2.05
N ALA A 116 -2.70 -5.58 -1.13
CA ALA A 116 -1.68 -4.69 -0.59
C ALA A 116 -0.70 -4.21 -1.68
N LYS A 117 -0.20 -5.13 -2.53
CA LYS A 117 0.64 -4.79 -3.68
C LYS A 117 -0.07 -3.86 -4.66
N MET A 118 -1.35 -4.11 -4.94
CA MET A 118 -2.14 -3.28 -5.83
C MET A 118 -2.33 -1.86 -5.27
N ALA A 119 -2.56 -1.74 -3.97
CA ALA A 119 -2.67 -0.44 -3.30
C ALA A 119 -1.35 0.35 -3.35
N GLU A 120 -0.23 -0.32 -3.09
CA GLU A 120 1.11 0.27 -3.19
C GLU A 120 1.42 0.75 -4.62
N LEU A 121 1.19 -0.10 -5.62
CA LEU A 121 1.43 0.26 -7.02
C LEU A 121 0.54 1.43 -7.46
N LYS A 122 -0.71 1.48 -6.99
CA LYS A 122 -1.62 2.59 -7.29
C LYS A 122 -1.12 3.89 -6.67
N GLN A 123 -0.65 3.87 -5.42
CA GLN A 123 -0.07 5.04 -4.78
C GLN A 123 1.18 5.52 -5.55
N GLN A 124 2.09 4.60 -5.89
CA GLN A 124 3.28 4.95 -6.67
C GLN A 124 2.91 5.54 -8.04
N TYR A 125 1.88 5.01 -8.69
CA TYR A 125 1.38 5.54 -9.96
C TYR A 125 0.87 6.98 -9.81
N ASP A 126 0.03 7.24 -8.81
CA ASP A 126 -0.55 8.57 -8.56
C ASP A 126 0.54 9.60 -8.21
N GLU A 127 1.53 9.21 -7.39
CA GLU A 127 2.69 10.05 -7.08
C GLU A 127 3.53 10.37 -8.32
N LYS A 128 3.78 9.37 -9.18
CA LYS A 128 4.54 9.57 -10.42
C LYS A 128 3.78 10.41 -11.43
N LEU A 129 2.46 10.28 -11.48
CA LEU A 129 1.61 11.13 -12.31
C LEU A 129 1.68 12.59 -11.85
N ALA A 130 1.59 12.84 -10.54
CA ALA A 130 1.74 14.19 -9.98
C ALA A 130 3.13 14.79 -10.26
N GLN A 131 4.20 14.01 -10.10
CA GLN A 131 5.56 14.44 -10.44
C GLN A 131 5.69 14.81 -11.92
N LYS A 132 5.10 14.01 -12.81
CA LYS A 132 5.11 14.27 -14.26
C LYS A 132 4.42 15.59 -14.60
N GLU A 133 3.23 15.84 -14.06
CA GLU A 133 2.49 17.08 -14.32
C GLU A 133 3.22 18.32 -13.77
N GLU A 134 3.83 18.22 -12.60
CA GLU A 134 4.61 19.34 -12.04
C GLU A 134 5.86 19.65 -12.88
N LEU A 135 6.58 18.62 -13.32
CA LEU A 135 7.73 18.80 -14.21
C LEU A 135 7.32 19.40 -15.56
N LYS A 136 6.19 18.96 -16.11
CA LYS A 136 5.64 19.52 -17.34
C LYS A 136 5.31 21.00 -17.19
N ARG A 137 4.62 21.38 -16.10
CA ARG A 137 4.32 22.79 -15.79
C ARG A 137 5.57 23.65 -15.65
N LYS A 138 6.62 23.13 -14.98
CA LYS A 138 7.91 23.84 -14.85
C LYS A 138 8.63 23.99 -16.19
N ALA A 139 8.56 22.97 -17.05
CA ALA A 139 9.15 23.02 -18.39
C ALA A 139 8.45 24.11 -19.23
N GLU A 140 7.12 24.11 -19.28
CA GLU A 140 6.32 25.11 -20.01
C GLU A 140 6.59 26.53 -19.49
N TYR A 141 6.67 26.72 -18.16
CA TYR A 141 7.01 28.01 -17.59
C TYR A 141 8.43 28.47 -17.97
N THR A 142 9.40 27.57 -17.92
CA THR A 142 10.78 27.89 -18.26
C THR A 142 10.92 28.24 -19.73
N GLU A 143 10.23 27.51 -20.61
CA GLU A 143 10.18 27.80 -22.05
C GLU A 143 9.63 29.21 -22.31
N LEU A 144 8.51 29.57 -21.67
CA LEU A 144 7.96 30.92 -21.74
C LEU A 144 8.95 31.98 -21.24
N MET A 145 9.63 31.73 -20.12
CA MET A 145 10.62 32.68 -19.58
C MET A 145 11.83 32.83 -20.51
N LEU A 146 12.26 31.77 -21.19
CA LEU A 146 13.32 31.82 -22.19
C LEU A 146 12.90 32.63 -23.42
N GLU A 147 11.65 32.48 -23.90
CA GLU A 147 11.14 33.30 -24.99
C GLU A 147 11.09 34.79 -24.62
N LEU A 148 10.62 35.11 -23.41
CA LEU A 148 10.57 36.49 -22.92
C LEU A 148 11.97 37.09 -22.77
N ALA A 149 12.90 36.35 -22.17
CA ALA A 149 14.29 36.76 -22.06
C ALA A 149 14.93 37.00 -23.43
N THR A 150 14.62 36.13 -24.41
CA THR A 150 15.12 36.27 -25.79
C THR A 150 14.63 37.56 -26.44
N LYS A 151 13.33 37.87 -26.33
CA LYS A 151 12.74 39.11 -26.86
C LYS A 151 13.34 40.36 -26.21
N LEU A 152 13.54 40.32 -24.89
CA LEU A 152 14.17 41.42 -24.16
C LEU A 152 15.62 41.61 -24.59
N MET A 153 16.40 40.54 -24.68
CA MET A 153 17.79 40.60 -25.15
C MET A 153 17.89 41.14 -26.57
N SER A 154 17.01 40.72 -27.49
CA SER A 154 17.02 41.26 -28.86
C SER A 154 16.69 42.76 -28.89
N GLY A 155 15.73 43.20 -28.07
CA GLY A 155 15.40 44.63 -27.96
C GLY A 155 16.55 45.45 -27.39
N LEU A 156 17.14 44.98 -26.29
CA LEU A 156 18.28 45.63 -25.63
C LEU A 156 19.54 45.63 -26.52
N ALA A 157 19.76 44.59 -27.30
CA ALA A 157 20.87 44.54 -28.25
C ALA A 157 20.75 45.66 -29.31
N GLY A 158 19.55 45.84 -29.88
CA GLY A 158 19.29 46.92 -30.84
C GLY A 158 19.42 48.32 -30.22
N GLU A 159 18.93 48.52 -28.99
CA GLU A 159 19.12 49.79 -28.28
C GLU A 159 20.60 50.07 -27.98
N LYS A 160 21.36 49.04 -27.57
CA LYS A 160 22.81 49.17 -27.35
C LYS A 160 23.54 49.61 -28.61
N GLU A 161 23.27 48.97 -29.76
CA GLU A 161 23.87 49.35 -31.04
C GLU A 161 23.55 50.80 -31.39
N ARG A 162 22.28 51.21 -31.23
CA ARG A 162 21.86 52.59 -31.46
C ARG A 162 22.60 53.58 -30.56
N TRP A 163 22.69 53.31 -29.25
CA TRP A 163 23.42 54.19 -28.32
C TRP A 163 24.90 54.29 -28.68
N GLN A 164 25.53 53.20 -29.13
CA GLN A 164 26.91 53.22 -29.61
C GLN A 164 27.09 54.11 -30.84
N GLU A 165 26.14 54.11 -31.77
CA GLU A 165 26.14 55.02 -32.92
C GLU A 165 25.93 56.48 -32.50
N THR A 166 24.95 56.74 -31.62
CA THR A 166 24.69 58.10 -31.09
C THR A 166 25.91 58.70 -30.41
N VAL A 167 26.65 57.90 -29.63
CA VAL A 167 27.90 58.35 -28.99
C VAL A 167 28.94 58.74 -30.04
N LYS A 168 29.18 57.92 -31.07
CA LYS A 168 30.14 58.24 -32.14
C LYS A 168 29.78 59.53 -32.90
N VAL A 169 28.48 59.73 -33.18
CA VAL A 169 28.00 60.96 -33.82
C VAL A 169 28.21 62.17 -32.91
N SER A 170 27.92 62.03 -31.61
CA SER A 170 28.12 63.09 -30.63
C SER A 170 29.60 63.46 -30.47
N GLU A 171 30.50 62.47 -30.46
CA GLU A 171 31.96 62.68 -30.47
C GLU A 171 32.40 63.45 -31.72
N SER A 172 31.86 63.09 -32.89
CA SER A 172 32.18 63.78 -34.15
C SER A 172 31.71 65.24 -34.14
N ILE A 173 30.49 65.49 -33.64
CA ILE A 173 29.94 66.86 -33.50
C ILE A 173 30.80 67.68 -32.53
N LEU A 174 31.17 67.10 -31.38
CA LEU A 174 32.06 67.75 -30.41
C LEU A 174 33.37 68.17 -31.06
N SER A 175 34.06 67.26 -31.74
CA SER A 175 35.34 67.56 -32.38
C SER A 175 35.22 68.69 -33.41
N ILE A 176 34.22 68.64 -34.29
CA ILE A 176 34.02 69.67 -35.33
C ILE A 176 33.83 71.06 -34.70
N TYR A 177 32.92 71.17 -33.73
CA TYR A 177 32.57 72.47 -33.15
C TYR A 177 33.65 73.03 -32.22
N LEU A 178 34.45 72.17 -31.58
CA LEU A 178 35.58 72.60 -30.76
C LEU A 178 36.80 73.00 -31.59
N GLU A 179 36.94 72.48 -32.82
CA GLU A 179 38.05 72.83 -33.72
C GLU A 179 37.75 74.05 -34.62
N GLU A 180 36.50 74.24 -35.06
CA GLU A 180 36.13 75.32 -36.00
C GLU A 180 35.94 76.71 -35.34
N TYR A 181 35.60 76.78 -34.06
CA TYR A 181 35.21 78.03 -33.40
C TYR A 181 36.24 78.47 -32.36
N GLU A 182 36.60 79.77 -32.36
CA GLU A 182 37.52 80.36 -31.36
C GLU A 182 36.91 80.37 -29.94
N GLU A 183 35.59 80.54 -29.84
CA GLU A 183 34.84 80.48 -28.59
C GLU A 183 33.92 79.25 -28.62
N THR A 184 33.91 78.46 -27.54
CA THR A 184 33.13 77.21 -27.49
C THR A 184 31.62 77.50 -27.55
N PRO A 185 30.90 77.02 -28.59
CA PRO A 185 29.48 77.34 -28.76
C PRO A 185 28.60 76.39 -27.94
N TRP A 186 28.61 76.58 -26.61
CA TRP A 186 27.93 75.70 -25.64
C TRP A 186 26.45 75.48 -25.93
N GLU A 187 25.69 76.53 -26.26
CA GLU A 187 24.25 76.41 -26.52
C GLU A 187 23.96 75.55 -27.76
N ALA A 188 24.80 75.66 -28.80
CA ALA A 188 24.69 74.81 -29.99
C ALA A 188 25.03 73.35 -29.66
N LEU A 189 26.10 73.11 -28.88
CA LEU A 189 26.50 71.77 -28.45
C LEU A 189 25.42 71.11 -27.58
N LYS A 190 24.86 71.83 -26.61
CA LYS A 190 23.74 71.36 -25.77
C LYS A 190 22.54 71.00 -26.63
N TYR A 191 22.16 71.86 -27.57
CA TYR A 191 21.02 71.61 -28.44
C TYR A 191 21.23 70.41 -29.37
N LEU A 192 22.41 70.30 -30.00
CA LEU A 192 22.72 69.21 -30.92
C LEU A 192 22.83 67.87 -30.19
N ILE A 193 23.58 67.81 -29.10
CA ILE A 193 23.87 66.54 -28.41
C ILE A 193 22.68 66.13 -27.52
N ALA A 194 22.17 67.04 -26.69
CA ALA A 194 21.08 66.72 -25.77
C ALA A 194 19.69 66.88 -26.38
N GLY A 195 19.48 67.83 -27.27
CA GLY A 195 18.18 68.04 -27.91
C GLY A 195 17.94 67.08 -29.07
N ILE A 196 18.92 66.95 -29.97
CA ILE A 196 18.78 66.19 -31.21
C ILE A 196 19.28 64.75 -31.05
N SER A 197 20.53 64.54 -30.64
CA SER A 197 21.15 63.20 -30.60
C SER A 197 20.59 62.32 -29.48
N TYR A 198 20.36 62.87 -28.28
CA TYR A 198 19.85 62.11 -27.13
C TYR A 198 18.36 62.40 -26.84
N GLY A 199 17.94 63.66 -26.95
CA GLY A 199 16.61 64.13 -26.56
C GLY A 199 15.49 63.83 -27.55
N GLY A 200 15.81 63.44 -28.80
CA GLY A 200 14.83 63.07 -29.81
C GLY A 200 13.95 61.87 -29.44
N HIS A 201 14.31 61.12 -28.39
CA HIS A 201 13.56 59.97 -27.86
C HIS A 201 12.92 60.24 -26.50
N VAL A 202 13.19 61.40 -25.90
CA VAL A 202 12.63 61.80 -24.62
C VAL A 202 11.29 62.48 -24.88
N THR A 203 10.23 61.72 -24.63
CA THR A 203 8.83 62.15 -24.86
C THR A 203 8.22 62.83 -23.65
N ASP A 204 8.68 62.50 -22.44
CA ASP A 204 8.18 63.08 -21.20
C ASP A 204 8.87 64.42 -20.87
N ASP A 205 8.08 65.41 -20.46
CA ASP A 205 8.57 66.77 -20.18
C ASP A 205 9.47 66.82 -18.94
N TRP A 206 9.25 65.95 -17.94
CA TRP A 206 10.11 65.87 -16.77
C TRP A 206 11.45 65.24 -17.10
N ASP A 207 11.44 64.17 -17.88
CA ASP A 207 12.68 63.54 -18.36
C ASP A 207 13.48 64.49 -19.25
N ARG A 208 12.79 65.26 -20.10
CA ARG A 208 13.43 66.27 -20.95
C ARG A 208 14.06 67.38 -20.11
N ARG A 209 13.31 67.87 -19.10
CA ARG A 209 13.83 68.89 -18.18
C ARG A 209 15.04 68.37 -17.40
N LEU A 210 14.98 67.12 -16.93
CA LEU A 210 16.06 66.48 -16.21
C LEU A 210 17.30 66.34 -17.10
N LEU A 211 17.15 65.82 -18.32
CA LEU A 211 18.23 65.72 -19.31
C LEU A 211 18.89 67.07 -19.56
N MET A 212 18.10 68.11 -19.81
CA MET A 212 18.63 69.45 -20.06
C MET A 212 19.34 70.04 -18.84
N THR A 213 18.88 69.72 -17.63
CA THR A 213 19.54 70.14 -16.39
C THR A 213 20.93 69.51 -16.27
N TYR A 214 21.02 68.18 -16.43
CA TYR A 214 22.32 67.49 -16.41
C TYR A 214 23.26 67.97 -17.49
N VAL A 215 22.75 68.16 -18.71
CA VAL A 215 23.57 68.63 -19.83
C VAL A 215 24.06 70.05 -19.58
N SER A 216 23.25 70.93 -18.98
CA SER A 216 23.72 72.27 -18.61
C SER A 216 24.87 72.25 -17.61
N ASP A 217 24.89 71.28 -16.68
CA ASP A 217 25.99 71.11 -15.72
C ASP A 217 27.26 70.51 -16.35
N LEU A 218 27.09 69.69 -17.39
CA LEU A 218 28.18 69.02 -18.11
C LEU A 218 28.78 69.85 -19.24
N PHE A 219 28.03 70.80 -19.82
CA PHE A 219 28.45 71.64 -20.94
C PHE A 219 28.59 73.10 -20.50
N GLN A 220 29.70 73.40 -19.82
CA GLN A 220 30.04 74.73 -19.31
C GLN A 220 31.55 74.97 -19.26
N ASP A 221 31.98 76.23 -19.22
CA ASP A 221 33.41 76.62 -19.25
C ASP A 221 34.25 76.06 -18.09
N GLN A 222 33.62 75.73 -16.96
CA GLN A 222 34.30 75.10 -15.82
C GLN A 222 34.95 73.76 -16.21
N VAL A 223 34.37 73.05 -17.18
CA VAL A 223 34.86 71.76 -17.67
C VAL A 223 36.22 71.90 -18.36
N LEU A 224 36.45 73.02 -19.04
CA LEU A 224 37.70 73.30 -19.76
C LEU A 224 38.80 73.86 -18.85
N SER A 225 38.40 74.53 -17.78
CA SER A 225 39.32 75.27 -16.90
C SER A 225 39.77 74.48 -15.66
N VAL A 226 38.99 73.48 -15.21
CA VAL A 226 39.30 72.68 -14.02
C VAL A 226 39.97 71.36 -14.42
N PRO A 227 41.22 71.11 -14.01
CA PRO A 227 41.85 69.80 -14.19
C PRO A 227 41.04 68.71 -13.48
N PHE A 228 40.80 67.59 -14.16
CA PHE A 228 39.99 66.47 -13.63
C PHE A 228 38.56 66.89 -13.21
N TYR A 229 37.92 67.75 -14.01
CA TYR A 229 36.53 68.14 -13.78
C TYR A 229 35.65 66.90 -13.56
N LYS A 230 34.95 66.87 -12.42
CA LYS A 230 34.12 65.71 -12.03
C LYS A 230 32.84 65.72 -12.85
N LEU A 231 32.62 64.64 -13.61
CA LEU A 231 31.46 64.48 -14.50
C LEU A 231 30.26 63.79 -13.83
N TYR A 232 30.29 63.56 -12.51
CA TYR A 232 29.27 62.79 -11.80
C TYR A 232 28.71 63.55 -10.59
N LEU A 233 27.39 63.37 -10.37
CA LEU A 233 26.62 63.86 -9.22
C LEU A 233 26.59 62.87 -8.04
N LEU A 234 27.50 61.90 -8.00
CA LEU A 234 27.72 60.94 -6.90
C LEU A 234 29.16 60.97 -6.40
#